data_AF-A0A4P5VVK9-F1
#
_entry.id   AF-A0A4P5VVK9-F1
#
_cell.length_a   1.000
_cell.length_b   1.000
_cell.length_c   1.000
_cell.angle_alpha   90.00
_cell.angle_beta   90.00
_cell.angle_gamma   90.00
#
_symmetry.space_group_name_H-M   'P 1'
#
loop_
_entity.id
_entity.type
_entity.pdbx_description
1 polymer ?
#
loop_
_entity_poly.entity_id
_entity_poly.type
_entity_poly.pdbx_seq_one_letter_code
_entity_poly.pdbx_strand_id
1 'polypeptide(L)'
;MTGVLWALGAGLVYAAIALRFPDRYPFATYSMYAKLRDRVEGAVLYVRVGEELVSIGALEAFAGLDAALVTPKGYPCSQEWVVWETRRWIEANLATEARPDAVDVEVGFRILRVENFVLHERCVVLASGRASWRSR
;
A
#
# COMPACT_ATOMS: atom_id res chain seq x y z
N MET A 1 -16.28 -23.91 29.19
CA MET A 1 -16.57 -24.36 27.81
C MET A 1 -17.14 -23.26 26.90
N THR A 2 -17.88 -22.28 27.42
CA THR A 2 -18.48 -21.19 26.62
C THR A 2 -17.46 -20.27 25.93
N GLY A 3 -16.33 -19.94 26.58
CA GLY A 3 -15.33 -19.03 26.00
C GLY A 3 -14.64 -19.55 24.72
N VAL A 4 -14.50 -20.88 24.58
CA VAL A 4 -13.84 -21.49 23.41
C VAL A 4 -14.73 -21.39 22.16
N LEU A 5 -16.05 -21.57 22.33
CA LEU A 5 -17.01 -21.44 21.23
C LEU A 5 -17.11 -19.98 20.74
N TRP A 6 -17.05 -19.03 21.66
CA TRP A 6 -16.99 -17.60 21.31
C TRP A 6 -15.70 -17.23 20.57
N ALA A 7 -14.56 -17.76 21.02
CA ALA A 7 -13.27 -17.52 20.36
C ALA A 7 -13.23 -18.12 18.93
N LEU A 8 -13.76 -19.33 18.74
CA LEU A 8 -13.87 -19.96 17.43
C LEU A 8 -14.83 -19.20 16.51
N GLY A 9 -15.98 -18.76 17.03
CA GLY A 9 -16.94 -17.95 16.28
C GLY A 9 -16.33 -16.62 15.82
N ALA A 10 -15.63 -15.91 16.71
CA ALA A 10 -14.94 -14.68 16.38
C ALA A 10 -13.83 -14.89 15.33
N GLY A 11 -13.07 -16.00 15.45
CA GLY A 11 -12.03 -16.35 14.48
C GLY A 11 -12.57 -16.64 13.08
N LEU A 12 -13.69 -17.35 12.98
CA LEU A 12 -14.35 -17.64 11.70
C LEU A 12 -14.90 -16.36 11.04
N VAL A 13 -15.53 -15.48 11.83
CA VAL A 13 -16.02 -14.19 11.33
C VAL A 13 -14.85 -13.33 10.85
N TYR A 14 -13.77 -13.26 11.62
CA TYR A 14 -12.57 -12.53 11.21
C TYR A 14 -11.98 -13.07 9.90
N ALA A 15 -11.83 -14.40 9.78
CA ALA A 15 -11.31 -15.03 8.57
C ALA A 15 -12.22 -14.78 7.35
N ALA A 16 -13.53 -14.91 7.52
CA ALA A 16 -14.50 -14.67 6.44
C ALA A 16 -14.44 -13.23 5.93
N ILE A 17 -14.36 -12.25 6.82
CA ILE A 17 -14.32 -10.85 6.42
C ILE A 17 -12.93 -10.49 5.83
N ALA A 18 -11.84 -11.01 6.40
CA ALA A 18 -10.49 -10.82 5.86
C ALA A 18 -10.35 -11.35 4.42
N LEU A 19 -10.96 -12.50 4.11
CA LEU A 19 -10.98 -13.04 2.74
C LEU A 19 -11.89 -12.26 1.80
N ARG A 20 -12.99 -11.68 2.30
CA ARG A 20 -13.97 -10.95 1.48
C ARG A 20 -13.51 -9.55 1.08
N PHE A 21 -12.63 -8.95 1.88
CA PHE A 21 -12.18 -7.57 1.75
C PHE A 21 -10.65 -7.46 1.92
N PRO A 22 -9.86 -8.11 1.04
CA PRO A 22 -8.39 -8.15 1.16
C PRO A 22 -7.77 -6.75 1.20
N ASP A 23 -8.33 -5.79 0.47
CA ASP A 23 -7.79 -4.42 0.35
C ASP A 23 -8.39 -3.41 1.36
N ARG A 24 -9.44 -3.80 2.09
CA ARG A 24 -10.18 -2.91 3.01
C ARG A 24 -10.03 -3.26 4.48
N TYR A 25 -9.07 -4.10 4.86
CA TYR A 25 -8.74 -4.37 6.27
C TYR A 25 -7.50 -3.58 6.72
N PRO A 26 -7.61 -2.26 6.94
CA PRO A 26 -6.53 -1.51 7.58
C PRO A 26 -6.29 -2.00 9.01
N PHE A 27 -7.24 -2.68 9.66
CA PHE A 27 -7.07 -3.20 11.02
C PHE A 27 -6.09 -4.37 11.13
N ALA A 28 -5.92 -5.22 10.11
CA ALA A 28 -4.91 -6.29 10.17
C ALA A 28 -3.50 -5.72 10.06
N THR A 29 -3.35 -4.72 9.19
CA THR A 29 -2.12 -3.93 9.02
C THR A 29 -1.87 -3.09 10.28
N TYR A 30 -2.88 -2.40 10.81
CA TYR A 30 -2.81 -1.58 12.02
C TYR A 30 -2.63 -2.39 13.30
N SER A 31 -3.21 -3.59 13.44
CA SER A 31 -2.98 -4.47 14.59
C SER A 31 -1.59 -5.10 14.55
N MET A 32 -1.02 -5.32 13.36
CA MET A 32 0.41 -5.61 13.21
C MET A 32 1.26 -4.43 13.70
N TYR A 33 0.83 -3.19 13.47
CA TYR A 33 1.49 -1.98 13.97
C TYR A 33 1.25 -1.67 15.46
N ALA A 34 0.12 -2.11 16.03
CA ALA A 34 -0.28 -1.84 17.42
C ALA A 34 0.68 -2.46 18.45
N LYS A 35 1.55 -3.42 18.05
CA LYS A 35 2.60 -3.98 18.91
C LYS A 35 3.82 -3.06 19.09
N LEU A 36 3.89 -1.94 18.41
CA LEU A 36 4.95 -0.94 18.60
C LEU A 36 4.37 0.18 19.47
N ARG A 37 4.38 -0.06 20.79
CA ARG A 37 3.78 0.77 21.86
C ARG A 37 4.10 2.28 21.78
N ASP A 38 5.10 2.67 21.00
CA ASP A 38 5.61 4.04 20.86
C ASP A 38 5.36 4.67 19.47
N ARG A 39 4.72 3.97 18.52
CA ARG A 39 4.48 4.49 17.17
C ARG A 39 3.11 5.15 17.06
N VAL A 40 3.12 6.46 16.77
CA VAL A 40 1.91 7.28 16.59
C VAL A 40 1.41 7.26 15.14
N GLU A 41 2.27 6.89 14.18
CA GLU A 41 1.95 6.85 12.75
C GLU A 41 2.42 5.53 12.12
N GLY A 42 1.71 5.07 11.09
CA GLY A 42 2.09 3.97 10.22
C GLY A 42 2.04 4.39 8.75
N ALA A 43 2.95 3.88 7.93
CA ALA A 43 2.95 4.11 6.49
C ALA A 43 2.55 2.84 5.73
N VAL A 44 1.70 3.03 4.71
CA VAL A 44 1.31 2.00 3.76
C VAL A 44 1.64 2.50 2.36
N LEU A 45 2.40 1.72 1.60
CA LEU A 45 2.73 2.08 0.22
C LEU A 45 1.45 2.07 -0.63
N TYR A 46 1.29 3.05 -1.50
CA TYR A 46 0.24 3.07 -2.51
C TYR A 46 0.83 3.33 -3.89
N VAL A 47 0.13 2.82 -4.89
CA VAL A 47 0.33 3.14 -6.30
C VAL A 47 -1.02 3.63 -6.82
N ARG A 48 -1.01 4.79 -7.48
CA ARG A 48 -2.21 5.46 -7.96
C ARG A 48 -2.09 5.78 -9.44
N VAL A 49 -3.14 5.51 -10.20
CA VAL A 49 -3.30 5.90 -11.60
C VAL A 49 -4.56 6.77 -11.69
N GLY A 50 -4.39 8.07 -11.96
CA GLY A 50 -5.48 9.04 -11.84
C GLY A 50 -6.08 9.05 -10.41
N GLU A 51 -7.34 8.64 -10.28
CA GLU A 51 -8.03 8.53 -8.98
C GLU A 51 -8.04 7.10 -8.40
N GLU A 52 -7.57 6.10 -9.16
CA GLU A 52 -7.65 4.70 -8.78
C GLU A 52 -6.38 4.20 -8.08
N LEU A 53 -6.56 3.47 -6.97
CA LEU A 53 -5.48 2.72 -6.34
C LEU A 53 -5.31 1.38 -7.05
N VAL A 54 -4.12 1.12 -7.56
CA VAL A 54 -3.82 -0.08 -8.34
C VAL A 54 -2.68 -0.87 -7.68
N SER A 55 -2.60 -2.16 -7.99
CA SER A 55 -1.43 -2.96 -7.67
C SER A 55 -0.27 -2.61 -8.62
N ILE A 56 0.96 -2.51 -8.11
CA ILE A 56 2.15 -2.26 -8.94
C ILE A 56 2.30 -3.29 -10.06
N GLY A 57 1.91 -4.56 -9.83
CA GLY A 57 1.98 -5.62 -10.83
C GLY A 57 0.96 -5.52 -11.96
N ALA A 58 0.00 -4.58 -11.88
CA ALA A 58 -0.90 -4.26 -12.99
C ALA A 58 -0.27 -3.28 -14.01
N LEU A 59 0.87 -2.68 -13.66
CA LEU A 59 1.60 -1.74 -14.50
C LEU A 59 2.75 -2.44 -15.22
N GLU A 60 2.85 -2.24 -16.53
CA GLU A 60 3.76 -3.01 -17.39
C GLU A 60 5.08 -2.28 -17.68
N ALA A 61 5.06 -0.98 -17.92
CA ALA A 61 6.24 -0.19 -18.27
C ALA A 61 6.12 1.21 -17.70
N PHE A 62 7.23 1.78 -17.22
CA PHE A 62 7.28 3.09 -16.56
C PHE A 62 8.15 4.07 -17.33
N ALA A 63 7.76 5.34 -17.38
CA ALA A 63 8.56 6.40 -17.99
C ALA A 63 8.51 7.67 -17.13
N GLY A 64 9.66 8.33 -16.97
CA GLY A 64 9.77 9.56 -16.18
C GLY A 64 9.57 9.41 -14.67
N LEU A 65 9.54 8.18 -14.14
CA LEU A 65 9.42 7.89 -12.72
C LEU A 65 10.78 7.48 -12.14
N ASP A 66 11.30 8.23 -11.18
CA ASP A 66 12.57 7.91 -10.52
C ASP A 66 12.36 6.88 -9.41
N ALA A 67 12.76 5.64 -9.68
CA ALA A 67 12.63 4.53 -8.73
C ALA A 67 13.46 4.72 -7.45
N ALA A 68 14.56 5.48 -7.50
CA ALA A 68 15.39 5.75 -6.33
C ALA A 68 14.65 6.56 -5.25
N LEU A 69 13.61 7.32 -5.65
CA LEU A 69 12.76 8.07 -4.72
C LEU A 69 11.77 7.16 -3.97
N VAL A 70 11.51 5.95 -4.46
CA VAL A 70 10.65 4.93 -3.83
C VAL A 70 11.46 4.16 -2.79
N THR A 71 11.72 4.81 -1.66
CA THR A 71 12.47 4.23 -0.54
C THR A 71 11.76 4.50 0.79
N PRO A 72 12.03 3.71 1.85
CA PRO A 72 11.50 3.99 3.18
C PRO A 72 12.03 5.35 3.70
N LYS A 73 11.22 6.42 3.64
CA LYS A 73 11.64 7.79 4.02
C LYS A 73 11.50 8.09 5.52
N GLY A 74 12.00 7.18 6.38
CA GLY A 74 11.94 7.35 7.83
C GLY A 74 10.52 7.25 8.43
N TYR A 75 9.52 6.88 7.62
CA TYR A 75 8.19 6.56 8.13
C TYR A 75 8.14 5.12 8.62
N PRO A 76 7.42 4.83 9.72
CA PRO A 76 7.27 3.46 10.19
C PRO A 76 6.43 2.63 9.22
N CYS A 77 7.10 1.91 8.32
CA CYS A 77 6.51 1.00 7.34
C CYS A 77 6.86 -0.44 7.73
N SER A 78 5.87 -1.29 8.02
CA SER A 78 6.10 -2.73 8.25
C SER A 78 6.23 -3.49 6.92
N GLN A 79 5.87 -2.83 5.83
CA GLN A 79 5.90 -3.35 4.48
C GLN A 79 7.16 -2.87 3.73
N GLU A 80 8.29 -2.72 4.42
CA GLU A 80 9.55 -2.29 3.77
C GLU A 80 9.89 -3.20 2.58
N TRP A 81 9.67 -4.51 2.71
CA TRP A 81 9.83 -5.45 1.61
C TRP A 81 8.98 -5.08 0.38
N VAL A 82 7.73 -4.63 0.57
CA VAL A 82 6.86 -4.20 -0.53
C VAL A 82 7.40 -2.93 -1.19
N VAL A 83 7.98 -2.01 -0.41
CA VAL A 83 8.64 -0.80 -0.94
C VAL A 83 9.83 -1.19 -1.82
N TRP A 84 10.70 -2.08 -1.32
CA TRP A 84 11.85 -2.57 -2.07
C TRP A 84 11.45 -3.33 -3.33
N GLU A 85 10.42 -4.17 -3.25
CA GLU A 85 9.91 -4.93 -4.38
C GLU A 85 9.27 -4.01 -5.43
N THR A 86 8.54 -2.98 -5.00
CA THR A 86 7.97 -1.96 -5.88
C THR A 86 9.07 -1.19 -6.59
N ARG A 87 10.09 -0.74 -5.86
CA ARG A 87 11.27 -0.09 -6.43
C ARG A 87 11.94 -0.98 -7.48
N ARG A 88 12.23 -2.23 -7.12
CA ARG A 88 12.84 -3.23 -8.02
C ARG A 88 12.00 -3.44 -9.27
N TRP A 89 10.68 -3.53 -9.12
CA TRP A 89 9.76 -3.68 -10.25
C TRP A 89 9.81 -2.48 -11.20
N ILE A 90 9.81 -1.26 -10.65
CA ILE A 90 9.92 -0.04 -11.45
C ILE A 90 11.25 -0.02 -12.19
N GLU A 91 12.37 -0.24 -11.50
CA GLU A 91 13.71 -0.28 -12.10
C GLU A 91 13.81 -1.28 -13.25
N ALA A 92 13.24 -2.47 -13.08
CA ALA A 92 13.26 -3.53 -14.09
C ALA A 92 12.38 -3.23 -15.32
N ASN A 93 11.42 -2.32 -15.20
CA ASN A 93 10.43 -2.02 -16.24
C ASN A 93 10.48 -0.54 -16.68
N LEU A 94 11.60 0.14 -16.48
CA LEU A 94 11.83 1.49 -16.99
C LEU A 94 11.97 1.48 -18.51
N ALA A 95 11.19 2.31 -19.18
CA ALA A 95 11.26 2.59 -20.60
C ALA A 95 11.89 3.97 -20.83
N THR A 96 12.72 4.09 -21.87
CA THR A 96 13.34 5.36 -22.28
C THR A 96 12.30 6.40 -22.66
N GLU A 97 11.19 5.97 -23.27
CA GLU A 97 10.09 6.81 -23.69
C GLU A 97 8.76 6.25 -23.20
N ALA A 98 7.81 7.14 -22.89
CA ALA A 98 6.46 6.76 -22.51
C ALA A 98 5.74 6.12 -23.70
N ARG A 99 5.07 4.99 -23.47
CA ARG A 99 4.20 4.40 -24.50
C ARG A 99 3.01 5.33 -24.81
N PRO A 100 2.43 5.27 -26.02
CA PRO A 100 1.29 6.13 -26.39
C PRO A 100 0.06 5.98 -25.48
N ASP A 101 -0.12 4.79 -24.89
CA ASP A 101 -1.17 4.43 -23.95
C ASP A 101 -0.80 4.65 -22.47
N ALA A 102 0.36 5.27 -22.21
CA ALA A 102 0.81 5.49 -20.83
C ALA A 102 -0.05 6.55 -20.14
N VAL A 103 -0.42 6.25 -18.90
CA VAL A 103 -1.23 7.09 -18.00
C VAL A 103 -0.39 7.60 -16.85
N ASP A 104 -0.80 8.72 -16.25
CA ASP A 104 -0.07 9.29 -15.12
C ASP A 104 -0.16 8.37 -13.90
N VAL A 105 0.99 8.09 -13.29
CA VAL A 105 1.13 7.23 -12.12
C VAL A 105 1.85 7.96 -11.00
N GLU A 106 1.40 7.73 -9.78
CA GLU A 106 2.05 8.16 -8.57
C GLU A 106 2.35 6.96 -7.68
N VAL A 107 3.51 7.00 -7.04
CA VAL A 107 3.90 6.05 -6.00
C VAL A 107 4.16 6.85 -4.73
N GLY A 108 3.54 6.45 -3.63
CA GLY A 108 3.60 7.21 -2.40
C GLY A 108 3.31 6.41 -1.14
N PHE A 109 3.28 7.09 0.00
CA PHE A 109 2.81 6.52 1.26
C PHE A 109 1.49 7.15 1.69
N ARG A 110 0.53 6.32 2.08
CA ARG A 110 -0.60 6.71 2.93
C ARG A 110 -0.12 6.61 4.36
N ILE A 111 -0.01 7.75 5.03
CA ILE A 111 0.34 7.83 6.44
C ILE A 111 -0.96 7.81 7.24
N LEU A 112 -1.07 6.81 8.11
CA LEU A 112 -2.23 6.54 8.94
C LEU A 112 -1.84 6.82 10.39
N ARG A 113 -2.65 7.64 11.06
CA ARG A 113 -2.49 7.98 12.48
C ARG A 113 -3.84 7.85 13.16
N VAL A 114 -3.92 7.16 14.28
CA VAL A 114 -5.14 7.15 15.11
C VAL A 114 -4.93 8.04 16.32
N GLU A 115 -5.78 9.06 16.45
CA GLU A 115 -5.75 10.02 17.55
C GLU A 115 -7.17 10.21 18.08
N ASN A 116 -7.36 10.07 19.40
CA ASN A 116 -8.69 10.18 20.03
C ASN A 116 -9.76 9.28 19.37
N PHE A 117 -9.40 8.05 18.98
CA PHE A 117 -10.25 7.10 18.23
C PHE A 117 -10.67 7.55 16.82
N VAL A 118 -10.07 8.62 16.29
CA VAL A 118 -10.26 9.10 14.93
C VAL A 118 -9.07 8.69 14.07
N LEU A 119 -9.34 8.15 12.88
CA LEU A 119 -8.32 7.86 11.88
C LEU A 119 -8.02 9.13 11.06
N HIS A 120 -6.77 9.57 11.12
CA HIS A 120 -6.22 10.63 10.28
C HIS A 120 -5.39 10.00 9.17
N GLU A 121 -5.61 10.47 7.95
CA GLU A 121 -4.93 10.01 6.76
C GLU A 121 -4.29 11.19 6.02
N ARG A 122 -3.03 11.01 5.59
CA ARG A 122 -2.37 11.92 4.65
C ARG A 122 -1.59 11.14 3.59
N CYS A 123 -1.64 11.60 2.35
CA CYS A 123 -0.85 11.02 1.27
C CYS A 123 0.46 11.80 1.09
N VAL A 124 1.57 11.09 0.97
CA VAL A 124 2.88 11.63 0.64
C VAL A 124 3.31 10.99 -0.67
N VAL A 125 3.32 11.77 -1.75
CA VAL A 125 3.83 11.33 -3.05
C VAL A 125 5.36 11.26 -2.95
N LEU A 126 5.94 10.12 -3.33
CA LEU A 126 7.39 9.93 -3.37
C LEU A 126 7.94 10.18 -4.78
N ALA A 127 7.25 9.63 -5.78
CA ALA A 127 7.62 9.70 -7.17
C ALA A 127 6.36 9.76 -8.03
N SER A 128 6.45 10.47 -9.15
CA SER A 128 5.41 10.55 -10.17
C SER A 128 6.04 10.31 -11.54
N GLY A 129 5.25 9.82 -12.47
CA GLY A 129 5.66 9.62 -13.85
C GLY A 129 4.50 9.08 -14.66
N ARG A 130 4.80 8.26 -15.67
CA ARG A 130 3.78 7.59 -16.49
C ARG A 130 3.98 6.08 -16.48
N ALA A 131 2.90 5.32 -16.59
CA ALA A 131 2.96 3.88 -16.76
C ALA A 131 1.94 3.39 -17.78
N SER A 132 2.27 2.34 -18.53
CA SER A 132 1.26 1.61 -19.31
C SER A 132 0.47 0.68 -18.40
N TRP A 133 -0.85 0.78 -18.46
CA TRP A 133 -1.77 0.08 -17.58
C TRP A 133 -2.81 -0.67 -18.42
N ARG A 134 -2.91 -1.99 -18.24
CA ARG A 134 -4.03 -2.75 -18.78
C ARG A 134 -5.16 -2.76 -17.76
N SER A 135 -6.17 -1.91 -17.96
CA SER A 135 -7.44 -2.05 -17.24
C SER A 135 -8.03 -3.42 -17.57
N ARG A 136 -8.21 -4.27 -16.57
CA ARG A 136 -8.92 -5.55 -16.73
C ARG A 136 -10.42 -5.33 -16.79
#